data_AF-A0A8T4SRX9-F1
#
_entry.id   AF-A0A8T4SRX9-F1
#
_cell.length_a   1.000
_cell.length_b   1.000
_cell.length_c   1.000
_cell.angle_alpha   90.00
_cell.angle_beta   90.00
_cell.angle_gamma   90.00
#
_symmetry.space_group_name_H-M   'P 1'
#
loop_
_entity.id
_entity.type
_entity.pdbx_description
1 polymer ?
#
loop_
_entity_poly.entity_id
_entity_poly.type
_entity_poly.pdbx_seq_one_letter_code
_entity_poly.pdbx_strand_id
1 'polypeptide(L)'
;MVKRIKRAEKGIESLKKQIEKHFGKIEADIQENNIDRGRYHFKEIDKSLLVALEIKIKILGIEDDKLVRSYRERLEKLRKNLDLDDSV
;
A
#
# COMPACT_ATOMS: atom_id res chain seq x y z
N MET A 1 9.79 26.11 -4.20
CA MET A 1 8.64 25.49 -3.49
C MET A 1 7.73 24.71 -4.44
N VAL A 2 7.14 25.35 -5.46
CA VAL A 2 6.21 24.73 -6.44
C VAL A 2 6.74 23.46 -7.13
N LYS A 3 8.01 23.42 -7.56
CA LYS A 3 8.60 22.23 -8.19
C LYS A 3 8.65 21.00 -7.27
N ARG A 4 8.83 21.20 -5.95
CA ARG A 4 8.91 20.11 -4.96
C ARG A 4 7.52 19.53 -4.69
N ILE A 5 6.51 20.40 -4.58
CA ILE A 5 5.10 20.02 -4.43
C ILE A 5 4.64 19.18 -5.63
N LYS A 6 4.83 19.68 -6.86
CA LYS A 6 4.48 18.93 -8.09
C LYS A 6 5.16 17.57 -8.20
N ARG A 7 6.39 17.46 -7.68
CA ARG A 7 7.12 16.17 -7.66
C ARG A 7 6.53 15.22 -6.61
N ALA A 8 6.13 15.73 -5.45
CA ALA A 8 5.47 14.94 -4.41
C ALA A 8 4.11 14.43 -4.89
N GLU A 9 3.29 15.29 -5.54
CA GLU A 9 2.00 14.92 -6.12
C GLU A 9 2.13 13.77 -7.15
N LYS A 10 3.06 13.91 -8.11
CA LYS A 10 3.35 12.83 -9.08
C LYS A 10 3.84 11.56 -8.41
N GLY A 11 4.65 11.70 -7.37
CA GLY A 11 5.14 10.56 -6.57
C GLY A 11 4.00 9.85 -5.85
N ILE A 12 3.06 10.59 -5.27
CA ILE A 12 1.85 10.07 -4.64
C ILE A 12 0.99 9.33 -5.66
N GLU A 13 0.71 9.92 -6.82
CA GLU A 13 -0.09 9.28 -7.86
C GLU A 13 0.56 7.97 -8.36
N SER A 14 1.88 7.97 -8.54
CA SER A 14 2.62 6.76 -8.89
C SER A 14 2.53 5.68 -7.81
N LEU A 15 2.68 6.06 -6.54
CA LEU A 15 2.55 5.13 -5.41
C LEU A 15 1.15 4.54 -5.31
N LYS A 16 0.08 5.35 -5.48
CA LYS A 16 -1.30 4.85 -5.52
C LYS A 16 -1.47 3.78 -6.58
N LYS A 17 -1.04 4.05 -7.82
CA LYS A 17 -1.11 3.08 -8.93
C LYS A 17 -0.35 1.80 -8.62
N GLN A 18 0.83 1.90 -8.00
CA GLN A 18 1.60 0.73 -7.59
C GLN A 18 0.90 -0.07 -6.50
N ILE A 19 0.39 0.58 -5.45
CA ILE A 19 -0.36 -0.06 -4.37
C ILE A 19 -1.58 -0.81 -4.92
N GLU A 20 -2.40 -0.17 -5.76
CA GLU A 20 -3.55 -0.82 -6.39
C GLU A 20 -3.16 -2.02 -7.24
N LYS A 21 -2.05 -1.92 -7.98
CA LYS A 21 -1.51 -3.04 -8.76
C LYS A 21 -1.12 -4.21 -7.86
N HIS A 22 -0.47 -3.94 -6.72
CA HIS A 22 -0.14 -4.99 -5.76
C HIS A 22 -1.40 -5.60 -5.13
N PHE A 23 -2.42 -4.80 -4.81
CA PHE A 23 -3.68 -5.33 -4.30
C PHE A 23 -4.33 -6.29 -5.30
N GLY A 24 -4.46 -5.91 -6.57
CA GLY A 24 -5.02 -6.79 -7.60
C GLY A 24 -4.22 -8.08 -7.76
N LYS A 25 -2.89 -8.03 -7.60
CA LYS A 25 -2.07 -9.25 -7.60
C LYS A 25 -2.30 -10.12 -6.38
N ILE A 26 -2.42 -9.54 -5.18
CA ILE A 26 -2.74 -10.32 -3.96
C ILE A 26 -4.07 -11.04 -4.15
N GLU A 27 -5.10 -10.33 -4.63
CA GLU A 27 -6.42 -10.90 -4.87
C GLU A 27 -6.37 -12.05 -5.89
N ALA A 28 -5.63 -11.87 -7.00
CA ALA A 28 -5.42 -12.94 -7.99
C ALA A 28 -4.64 -14.13 -7.41
N ASP A 29 -3.56 -13.87 -6.67
CA ASP A 29 -2.74 -14.92 -6.06
C ASP A 29 -3.54 -15.71 -5.00
N ILE A 30 -4.44 -15.06 -4.24
CA ILE A 30 -5.37 -15.75 -3.33
C ILE A 30 -6.31 -16.67 -4.12
N GLN A 31 -6.88 -16.19 -5.23
CA GLN A 31 -7.78 -16.98 -6.08
C GLN A 31 -7.06 -18.17 -6.73
N GLU A 32 -5.80 -18.01 -7.11
CA GLU A 32 -4.94 -19.05 -7.69
C GLU A 32 -4.29 -19.95 -6.63
N ASN A 33 -4.59 -19.75 -5.34
CA ASN A 33 -4.00 -20.44 -4.20
C ASN A 33 -2.46 -20.33 -4.13
N ASN A 34 -1.90 -19.25 -4.66
CA ASN A 34 -0.48 -18.91 -4.66
C ASN A 34 -0.12 -18.01 -3.47
N ILE A 35 -0.29 -18.55 -2.25
CA ILE A 35 -0.22 -17.76 -1.01
C ILE A 35 1.15 -17.10 -0.81
N ASP A 36 2.25 -17.77 -1.15
CA ASP A 36 3.59 -17.20 -0.97
C ASP A 36 3.81 -15.95 -1.83
N ARG A 37 3.29 -15.94 -3.05
CA ARG A 37 3.35 -14.77 -3.94
C ARG A 37 2.43 -13.65 -3.45
N GLY A 38 1.25 -14.01 -2.95
CA GLY A 38 0.35 -13.07 -2.28
C GLY A 38 1.03 -12.41 -1.07
N ARG A 39 1.74 -13.18 -0.24
CA ARG A 39 2.52 -12.70 0.91
C ARG A 39 3.67 -11.78 0.48
N TYR A 40 4.34 -12.05 -0.64
CA TYR A 40 5.34 -11.14 -1.19
C TYR A 40 4.71 -9.78 -1.53
N HIS A 41 3.60 -9.76 -2.27
CA HIS A 41 2.93 -8.51 -2.63
C HIS A 41 2.36 -7.77 -1.42
N PHE A 42 1.87 -8.50 -0.41
CA PHE A 42 1.45 -7.94 0.87
C PHE A 42 2.60 -7.17 1.55
N LYS A 43 3.78 -7.80 1.69
CA LYS A 43 4.95 -7.18 2.33
C LYS A 43 5.43 -5.94 1.58
N GLU A 44 5.37 -5.95 0.25
CA GLU A 44 5.71 -4.79 -0.58
C GLU A 44 4.79 -3.59 -0.29
N ILE A 45 3.48 -3.82 -0.13
CA ILE A 45 2.55 -2.74 0.26
C ILE A 45 2.86 -2.25 1.67
N ASP A 46 2.90 -3.18 2.64
CA ASP A 46 3.01 -2.89 4.06
C ASP A 46 4.29 -2.12 4.42
N LYS A 47 5.44 -2.66 4.00
CA LYS A 47 6.76 -2.17 4.43
C LYS A 47 7.32 -1.04 3.57
N SER A 48 6.96 -0.99 2.29
CA SER A 48 7.61 -0.10 1.33
C SER A 48 6.67 0.98 0.82
N LEU A 49 5.54 0.59 0.22
CA LEU A 49 4.71 1.52 -0.52
C LEU A 49 3.87 2.44 0.39
N LEU A 50 3.29 1.91 1.47
CA LEU A 50 2.53 2.71 2.42
C LEU A 50 3.40 3.72 3.16
N VAL A 51 4.58 3.30 3.62
CA VAL A 51 5.54 4.19 4.29
C VAL A 51 5.96 5.32 3.34
N ALA A 52 6.28 5.00 2.09
CA ALA A 52 6.64 6.00 1.08
C ALA A 52 5.50 6.98 0.78
N LEU A 53 4.25 6.49 0.78
CA LEU A 53 3.06 7.30 0.55
C LEU A 53 2.83 8.27 1.72
N GLU A 54 2.87 7.76 2.94
CA GLU A 54 2.69 8.53 4.17
C GLU A 54 3.72 9.67 4.29
N ILE A 55 5.00 9.38 3.99
CA ILE A 55 6.07 10.40 3.98
C ILE A 55 5.76 11.51 2.96
N LYS A 56 5.29 11.17 1.76
CA LYS A 56 5.01 12.18 0.73
C LYS A 56 3.78 13.03 1.09
N ILE A 57 2.75 12.43 1.69
CA ILE A 57 1.57 13.15 2.17
C ILE A 57 1.95 14.14 3.27
N LYS A 58 2.79 13.71 4.22
CA LYS A 58 3.37 14.58 5.26
C LYS A 58 4.17 15.75 4.67
N ILE A 59 4.98 15.51 3.63
CA ILE A 59 5.72 16.58 2.92
C ILE A 59 4.79 17.63 2.31
N LEU A 60 3.59 17.26 1.90
CA LEU A 60 2.58 18.18 1.38
C LEU A 60 1.79 18.91 2.48
N GLY A 61 2.02 18.60 3.76
CA GLY A 61 1.30 19.21 4.87
C GLY A 61 -0.16 18.74 4.98
N ILE A 62 -0.48 17.57 4.42
CA ILE A 62 -1.82 16.97 4.52
C ILE A 62 -1.84 16.15 5.82
N GLU A 63 -2.58 16.64 6.83
CA GLU A 63 -2.65 15.99 8.14
C GLU A 63 -3.68 14.84 8.20
N ASP A 64 -4.74 14.92 7.38
CA ASP A 64 -5.79 13.90 7.32
C ASP A 64 -5.46 12.85 6.24
N ASP A 65 -4.70 11.83 6.63
CA ASP A 65 -4.29 10.74 5.75
C ASP A 65 -5.34 9.61 5.65
N LYS A 66 -6.58 9.98 5.29
CA LYS A 66 -7.67 9.03 5.02
C LYS A 66 -7.29 7.96 4.01
N LEU A 67 -6.42 8.29 3.06
CA LEU A 67 -5.98 7.38 2.02
C LEU A 67 -5.08 6.27 2.54
N VAL A 68 -4.05 6.60 3.33
CA VAL A 68 -3.18 5.56 3.92
C VAL A 68 -3.99 4.70 4.89
N ARG A 69 -4.93 5.29 5.64
CA ARG A 69 -5.83 4.52 6.50
C ARG A 69 -6.68 3.52 5.72
N SER A 70 -7.32 3.94 4.63
CA SER A 70 -8.14 3.03 3.82
C SER A 70 -7.32 1.90 3.19
N TYR A 71 -6.07 2.17 2.79
CA TYR A 71 -5.17 1.12 2.30
C TYR A 71 -4.71 0.16 3.40
N ARG A 72 -4.42 0.65 4.62
CA ARG A 72 -4.11 -0.22 5.77
C ARG A 72 -5.30 -1.13 6.10
N GLU A 73 -6.51 -0.59 6.14
CA GLU A 73 -7.72 -1.38 6.38
C GLU A 73 -7.96 -2.46 5.31
N ARG A 74 -7.71 -2.14 4.04
CA ARG A 74 -7.81 -3.13 2.95
C ARG A 74 -6.74 -4.21 3.10
N LEU A 75 -5.52 -3.83 3.47
CA LEU A 75 -4.41 -4.76 3.66
C LEU A 75 -4.71 -5.73 4.82
N GLU A 76 -5.24 -5.23 5.94
CA GLU A 76 -5.69 -6.06 7.07
C GLU A 76 -6.76 -7.10 6.68
N LYS A 77 -7.68 -6.74 5.78
CA LYS A 77 -8.66 -7.73 5.26
C LYS A 77 -7.98 -8.84 4.47
N LEU A 78 -6.99 -8.50 3.63
CA LEU A 78 -6.25 -9.47 2.83
C LEU A 78 -5.29 -10.32 3.68
N ARG A 79 -4.82 -9.78 4.80
CA ARG A 79 -3.96 -10.47 5.76
C ARG A 79 -4.58 -11.79 6.23
N LYS A 80 -5.86 -11.74 6.59
CA LYS A 80 -6.66 -12.90 7.02
C LYS A 80 -6.76 -13.97 5.93
N ASN A 81 -6.85 -13.55 4.67
CA ASN A 81 -6.95 -14.46 3.53
C ASN A 81 -5.60 -15.11 3.16
N LEU A 82 -4.49 -14.52 3.57
CA LEU A 82 -3.13 -15.02 3.30
C LEU A 82 -2.57 -15.90 4.44
N ASP A 83 -3.42 -16.23 5.42
CA ASP A 83 -3.04 -16.96 6.63
C ASP A 83 -1.78 -16.35 7.28
N LEU A 84 -1.76 -15.01 7.32
CA LEU A 84 -0.73 -14.25 7.99
C LEU A 84 -1.23 -14.02 9.42
N ASP A 85 -0.95 -14.98 10.28
CA ASP A 85 -1.37 -14.93 11.68
C ASP A 85 -0.64 -13.83 12.45
N ASP A 86 -1.29 -13.24 13.44
CA ASP A 86 -0.72 -12.26 14.37
C ASP A 86 0.19 -12.95 15.41
N SER A 87 1.08 -13.83 14.95
CA SER A 87 2.12 -14.43 15.80
C SER A 87 3.26 -13.42 16.02
N VAL A 88 3.00 -12.44 16.88
CA VAL A 88 4.00 -11.73 17.69
C VAL A 88 3.56 -11.80 19.15
#